data_AF-A0A077PHW3-F1
#
_entry.id   AF-A0A077PHW3-F1
#
_cell.length_a   1.000
_cell.length_b   1.000
_cell.length_c   1.000
_cell.angle_alpha   90.00
_cell.angle_beta   90.00
_cell.angle_gamma   90.00
#
_symmetry.space_group_name_H-M   'P 1'
#
loop_
_entity.id
_entity.type
_entity.pdbx_description
1 polymer ?
#
loop_
_entity_poly.entity_id
_entity_poly.type
_entity_poly.pdbx_seq_one_letter_code
_entity_poly.pdbx_strand_id
1 'polypeptide(L)'
;MSSPKQGERQERGLQELVRKGKRTVALFVDEAHDLNGHTLTGLKRLMEVVEDGGGRLSVVLAGHPKLRNDLRRPTMEEIGYRTDIFTLDGITGSQREYIHWLLKTSMGKGKTEDILTTDALDLLTMKLRTPLQVQLHLTLAMEAGYQTGEKPIMSN
;
A
#
# COMPACT_ATOMS: atom_id res chain seq x y z
N MET A 1 37.53 -18.17 -17.87
CA MET A 1 36.69 -16.99 -17.53
C MET A 1 35.31 -17.52 -17.15
N SER A 2 34.95 -17.46 -15.87
CA SER A 2 33.64 -17.92 -15.39
C SER A 2 32.55 -16.93 -15.75
N SER A 3 31.50 -17.39 -16.42
CA SER A 3 30.31 -16.60 -16.71
C SER A 3 29.71 -16.06 -15.41
N PRO A 4 29.34 -14.76 -15.34
CA PRO A 4 28.81 -14.18 -14.11
C PRO A 4 27.50 -14.87 -13.75
N LYS A 5 27.37 -15.26 -12.48
CA LYS A 5 26.13 -15.88 -11.96
C LYS A 5 24.99 -14.87 -12.10
N GLN A 6 23.78 -15.36 -12.32
CA GLN A 6 22.60 -14.53 -12.61
C GLN A 6 22.39 -13.38 -11.61
N GLY A 7 22.73 -13.59 -10.33
CA GLY A 7 22.70 -12.56 -9.29
C GLY A 7 23.67 -11.39 -9.52
N GLU A 8 24.89 -11.65 -9.99
CA GLU A 8 25.88 -10.59 -10.29
C GLU A 8 25.44 -9.71 -11.47
N ARG A 9 24.69 -10.28 -12.43
CA ARG A 9 24.10 -9.50 -13.54
C ARG A 9 22.96 -8.62 -13.06
N GLN A 10 22.12 -9.11 -12.17
CA GLN A 10 21.00 -8.34 -11.60
C GLN A 10 21.51 -7.18 -10.73
N GLU A 11 22.51 -7.42 -9.88
CA GLU A 11 23.16 -6.38 -9.06
C GLU A 11 23.79 -5.30 -9.94
N ARG A 12 24.56 -5.69 -10.98
CA ARG A 12 25.16 -4.74 -11.92
C ARG A 12 24.13 -3.95 -12.71
N GLY A 13 23.01 -4.59 -13.11
CA GLY A 13 21.92 -3.92 -13.81
C GLY A 13 21.26 -2.83 -12.95
N LEU A 14 21.04 -3.12 -11.66
CA LEU A 14 20.51 -2.14 -10.73
C LEU A 14 21.51 -1.00 -10.47
N GLN A 15 22.80 -1.32 -10.27
CA GLN A 15 23.86 -0.32 -10.12
C GLN A 15 23.92 0.61 -11.34
N GLU A 16 23.84 0.07 -12.56
CA GLU A 16 23.84 0.90 -13.76
C GLU A 16 22.61 1.80 -13.88
N LEU A 17 21.42 1.31 -13.51
CA LEU A 17 20.19 2.10 -13.50
C LEU A 17 20.28 3.27 -12.51
N VAL A 18 20.80 3.02 -11.30
CA VAL A 18 20.96 4.07 -10.28
C VAL A 18 22.06 5.06 -10.69
N ARG A 19 23.19 4.57 -11.21
CA ARG A 19 24.34 5.40 -11.61
C ARG A 19 24.02 6.29 -12.80
N LYS A 20 23.26 5.80 -13.80
CA LYS A 20 22.84 6.59 -14.97
C LYS A 20 21.80 7.66 -14.60
N GLY A 21 21.02 7.43 -13.55
CA GLY A 21 19.96 8.35 -13.15
C GLY A 21 20.43 9.53 -12.28
N LYS A 22 21.42 9.34 -11.39
CA LYS A 22 21.66 10.22 -10.21
C LYS A 22 20.38 10.47 -9.39
N ARG A 23 19.33 9.66 -9.57
CA ARG A 23 18.04 9.81 -8.90
C ARG A 23 17.97 8.79 -7.77
N THR A 24 17.45 9.22 -6.63
CA THR A 24 17.04 8.30 -5.57
C THR A 24 16.04 7.31 -6.13
N VAL A 25 16.30 6.02 -6.00
CA VAL A 25 15.40 4.94 -6.39
C VAL A 25 14.68 4.45 -5.15
N ALA A 26 13.35 4.32 -5.23
CA ALA A 26 12.54 3.71 -4.18
C ALA A 26 12.06 2.34 -4.63
N LEU A 27 12.36 1.29 -3.86
CA LEU A 27 11.88 -0.07 -4.06
C LEU A 27 10.75 -0.35 -3.08
N PHE A 28 9.54 -0.54 -3.61
CA PHE A 28 8.38 -0.96 -2.84
C PHE A 28 8.25 -2.47 -2.89
N VAL A 29 8.17 -3.10 -1.72
CA VAL A 29 7.90 -4.53 -1.59
C VAL A 29 6.60 -4.72 -0.84
N ASP A 30 5.57 -5.11 -1.58
CA ASP A 30 4.29 -5.50 -1.01
C ASP A 30 4.35 -6.94 -0.50
N GLU A 31 3.51 -7.27 0.48
CA GLU A 31 3.54 -8.54 1.20
C GLU A 31 4.91 -8.93 1.73
N ALA A 32 5.70 -7.93 2.16
CA ALA A 32 7.04 -8.12 2.70
C ALA A 32 7.06 -9.04 3.93
N HIS A 33 5.90 -9.23 4.55
CA HIS A 33 5.69 -10.15 5.65
C HIS A 33 5.85 -11.64 5.28
N ASP A 34 5.89 -11.98 4.00
CA ASP A 34 6.18 -13.33 3.49
C ASP A 34 7.64 -13.49 3.04
N LEU A 35 8.44 -12.43 3.10
CA LEU A 35 9.88 -12.52 2.85
C LEU A 35 10.56 -13.33 3.95
N ASN A 36 11.44 -14.23 3.55
CA ASN A 36 12.35 -14.86 4.48
C ASN A 36 13.47 -13.90 4.91
N GLY A 37 14.12 -14.20 6.05
CA GLY A 37 15.19 -13.37 6.59
C GLY A 37 16.39 -13.21 5.64
N HIS A 38 16.70 -14.21 4.80
CA HIS A 38 17.78 -14.12 3.83
C HIS A 38 17.51 -13.04 2.77
N THR A 39 16.27 -12.91 2.30
CA THR A 39 15.88 -11.86 1.35
C THR A 39 15.98 -10.48 1.98
N LEU A 40 15.57 -10.31 3.24
CA LEU A 40 15.70 -9.03 3.95
C LEU A 40 17.19 -8.63 4.11
N THR A 41 18.06 -9.57 4.48
CA THR A 41 19.52 -9.33 4.50
C THR A 41 20.06 -8.99 3.11
N GLY A 42 19.56 -9.65 2.06
CA GLY A 42 19.90 -9.33 0.68
C GLY A 42 19.54 -7.90 0.29
N LEU A 43 18.38 -7.40 0.70
CA LEU A 43 17.94 -6.02 0.47
C LEU A 43 18.86 -5.01 1.15
N LYS A 44 19.30 -5.28 2.37
CA LYS A 44 20.27 -4.45 3.08
C LYS A 44 21.60 -4.37 2.31
N ARG A 45 22.15 -5.51 1.92
CA ARG A 45 23.40 -5.56 1.11
C ARG A 45 23.24 -4.81 -0.21
N LEU A 46 22.08 -4.91 -0.84
CA LEU A 46 21.79 -4.18 -2.08
C LEU A 46 21.79 -2.67 -1.88
N MET A 47 21.24 -2.16 -0.77
CA MET A 47 21.30 -0.74 -0.42
C MET A 47 22.75 -0.28 -0.26
N GLU A 48 23.57 -1.02 0.49
CA GLU A 48 25.00 -0.71 0.69
C GLU A 48 25.76 -0.67 -0.65
N VAL A 49 25.53 -1.67 -1.51
CA VAL A 49 26.16 -1.78 -2.83
C VAL A 49 25.76 -0.62 -3.77
N VAL A 50 24.54 -0.09 -3.62
CA VAL A 50 24.08 1.08 -4.39
C VAL A 50 24.67 2.38 -3.84
N GLU A 51 24.75 2.51 -2.51
CA GLU A 51 25.36 3.67 -1.84
C GLU A 51 26.87 3.78 -2.15
N ASP A 52 27.60 2.67 -2.10
CA ASP A 52 29.03 2.59 -2.50
C ASP A 52 29.25 3.02 -3.96
N GLY A 53 28.24 2.79 -4.81
CA GLY A 53 28.23 3.22 -6.22
C GLY A 53 27.89 4.70 -6.44
N GLY A 54 27.71 5.49 -5.38
CA GLY A 54 27.29 6.89 -5.43
C GLY A 54 25.79 7.09 -5.71
N GLY A 55 25.00 6.03 -5.56
CA GLY A 55 23.55 6.03 -5.70
C GLY A 55 22.82 6.17 -4.36
N ARG A 56 21.48 6.21 -4.41
CA ARG A 56 20.64 6.07 -3.21
C ARG A 56 19.48 5.13 -3.52
N LEU A 57 19.35 4.07 -2.73
CA LEU A 57 18.22 3.15 -2.75
C LEU A 57 17.46 3.26 -1.43
N SER A 58 16.18 3.57 -1.49
CA SER A 58 15.26 3.53 -0.35
C SER A 58 14.34 2.34 -0.50
N VAL A 59 14.23 1.50 0.53
CA VAL A 59 13.36 0.32 0.51
C VAL A 59 12.14 0.59 1.40
N VAL A 60 10.95 0.40 0.85
CA VAL A 60 9.67 0.52 1.56
C VAL A 60 9.04 -0.86 1.63
N LEU A 61 8.91 -1.39 2.84
CA LEU A 61 8.30 -2.70 3.08
C LEU A 61 6.85 -2.50 3.55
N ALA A 62 5.90 -3.06 2.81
CA ALA A 62 4.49 -3.07 3.16
C ALA A 62 4.03 -4.50 3.47
N GLY A 63 3.18 -4.67 4.47
CA GLY A 63 2.65 -5.98 4.83
C GLY A 63 1.97 -6.00 6.20
N HIS A 64 1.67 -7.21 6.66
CA HIS A 64 0.95 -7.43 7.92
C HIS A 64 1.77 -7.07 9.17
N PRO A 65 1.11 -6.78 10.32
CA PRO A 65 1.78 -6.44 11.58
C PRO A 65 2.83 -7.45 12.05
N LYS A 66 2.78 -8.72 11.60
CA LYS A 66 3.81 -9.73 11.88
C LYS A 66 5.20 -9.34 11.38
N LEU A 67 5.29 -8.58 10.28
CA LEU A 67 6.56 -8.11 9.73
C LEU A 67 7.34 -7.26 10.74
N ARG A 68 6.64 -6.40 11.50
CA ARG A 68 7.24 -5.61 12.59
C ARG A 68 7.90 -6.51 13.64
N ASN A 69 7.30 -7.66 13.95
CA ASN A 69 7.85 -8.59 14.91
C ASN A 69 9.09 -9.30 14.33
N ASP A 70 9.06 -9.64 13.04
CA ASP A 70 10.19 -10.28 12.36
C ASP A 70 11.41 -9.35 12.28
N LEU A 71 11.19 -8.06 12.03
CA LEU A 71 12.25 -7.04 12.04
C LEU A 71 12.87 -6.81 13.43
N ARG A 72 12.18 -7.18 14.51
CA ARG A 72 12.69 -7.07 15.90
C ARG A 72 13.51 -8.27 16.35
N ARG A 73 13.60 -9.34 15.56
CA ARG A 73 14.36 -10.54 15.93
C ARG A 73 15.87 -10.23 15.92
N PRO A 74 16.70 -10.84 16.80
CA PRO A 74 18.14 -10.59 16.85
C PRO A 74 18.85 -10.81 15.51
N THR A 75 18.39 -11.76 14.71
CA THR A 75 18.94 -12.02 13.37
C THR A 75 18.74 -10.86 12.40
N MET A 76 17.77 -9.97 12.64
CA MET A 76 17.37 -8.84 11.79
C MET A 76 17.59 -7.48 12.47
N GLU A 77 18.26 -7.45 13.63
CA GLU A 77 18.39 -6.26 14.49
C GLU A 77 19.00 -5.07 13.74
N GLU A 78 19.99 -5.30 12.89
CA GLU A 78 20.65 -4.25 12.11
C GLU A 78 19.70 -3.58 11.09
N ILE A 79 18.76 -4.33 10.53
CA ILE A 79 17.75 -3.84 9.59
C ILE A 79 16.61 -3.18 10.37
N GLY A 80 16.12 -3.87 11.40
CA GLY A 80 15.01 -3.39 12.23
C GLY A 80 15.31 -2.07 12.93
N TYR A 81 16.53 -1.88 13.43
CA TYR A 81 16.93 -0.64 14.12
C TYR A 81 16.98 0.58 13.17
N ARG A 82 17.23 0.35 11.88
CA ARG A 82 17.28 1.41 10.85
C ARG A 82 15.95 1.60 10.12
N THR A 83 14.92 0.81 10.45
CA THR A 83 13.63 0.85 9.79
C THR A 83 12.67 1.75 10.58
N ASP A 84 12.21 2.82 9.95
CA ASP A 84 11.07 3.58 10.46
C ASP A 84 9.77 2.79 10.22
N ILE A 85 9.01 2.53 11.28
CA ILE A 85 7.80 1.73 11.21
C ILE A 85 6.57 2.62 11.32
N PHE A 86 5.82 2.70 10.23
CA PHE A 86 4.51 3.35 10.18
C PHE A 86 3.42 2.29 10.24
N THR A 87 2.44 2.45 11.14
CA THR A 87 1.26 1.59 11.18
C THR A 87 0.11 2.34 10.53
N LEU A 88 -0.49 1.76 9.51
CA LEU A 88 -1.72 2.25 8.91
C LEU A 88 -2.88 1.57 9.62
N ASP A 89 -3.55 2.31 10.50
CA ASP A 89 -4.73 1.82 11.18
C ASP A 89 -5.91 1.72 10.21
N GLY A 90 -6.83 0.80 10.50
CA GLY A 90 -8.07 0.68 9.74
C GLY A 90 -8.95 1.92 9.87
N ILE A 91 -9.99 2.00 9.03
CA ILE A 91 -10.93 3.13 9.01
C ILE A 91 -11.96 3.14 10.17
N THR A 92 -11.76 2.29 11.19
CA THR A 92 -12.69 2.19 12.33
C THR A 92 -12.74 3.51 13.08
N GLY A 93 -13.94 4.08 13.21
CA GLY A 93 -14.16 5.40 13.81
C GLY A 93 -14.13 6.56 12.81
N SER A 94 -13.73 6.30 11.55
CA SER A 94 -13.66 7.30 10.47
C SER A 94 -14.38 6.83 9.20
N GLN A 95 -15.33 5.89 9.32
CA GLN A 95 -16.00 5.29 8.16
C GLN A 95 -16.81 6.31 7.37
N ARG A 96 -17.49 7.22 8.05
CA ARG A 96 -18.32 8.26 7.42
C ARG A 96 -17.46 9.22 6.62
N GLU A 97 -16.35 9.66 7.19
CA GLU A 97 -15.34 10.51 6.57
C GLU A 97 -14.72 9.81 5.35
N TYR A 98 -14.40 8.52 5.48
CA TYR A 98 -13.87 7.72 4.39
C TYR A 98 -14.86 7.61 3.22
N ILE A 99 -16.15 7.31 3.49
CA ILE A 99 -17.18 7.23 2.44
C ILE A 99 -17.38 8.60 1.78
N HIS A 100 -17.48 9.68 2.55
CA HIS A 100 -17.59 11.03 1.98
C HIS A 100 -16.39 11.41 1.12
N TRP A 101 -15.18 11.14 1.59
CA TRP A 101 -13.95 11.38 0.82
C TRP A 101 -13.92 10.56 -0.47
N LEU A 102 -14.30 9.28 -0.40
CA LEU A 102 -14.33 8.37 -1.54
C LEU A 102 -15.31 8.89 -2.59
N LEU A 103 -16.55 9.19 -2.20
CA LEU A 103 -17.56 9.75 -3.09
C LEU A 103 -17.10 11.08 -3.69
N LYS A 104 -16.56 11.99 -2.88
CA LYS A 104 -16.06 13.29 -3.34
C LYS A 104 -14.93 13.15 -4.36
N THR A 105 -14.05 12.16 -4.19
CA THR A 105 -12.92 11.91 -5.09
C THR A 105 -13.38 11.23 -6.39
N SER A 106 -14.38 10.36 -6.30
CA SER A 106 -14.99 9.70 -7.47
C SER A 106 -15.93 10.62 -8.25
N MET A 107 -16.51 11.62 -7.59
CA MET A 107 -17.35 12.63 -8.24
C MET A 107 -16.50 13.76 -8.84
N GLY A 108 -16.81 14.18 -10.06
CA GLY A 108 -16.25 15.42 -10.63
C GLY A 108 -16.94 16.68 -10.10
N LYS A 109 -18.27 16.72 -10.13
CA LYS A 109 -19.13 17.82 -9.64
C LYS A 109 -20.42 17.23 -9.06
N GLY A 110 -20.94 17.83 -7.98
CA GLY A 110 -22.17 17.40 -7.34
C GLY A 110 -22.01 17.27 -5.83
N LYS A 111 -23.11 16.98 -5.14
CA LYS A 111 -23.12 16.73 -3.69
C LYS A 111 -23.29 15.23 -3.41
N THR A 112 -22.74 14.77 -2.30
CA THR A 112 -22.89 13.37 -1.86
C THR A 112 -24.36 12.99 -1.65
N GLU A 113 -25.16 13.95 -1.21
CA GLU A 113 -26.60 13.80 -0.98
C GLU A 113 -27.40 13.57 -2.28
N ASP A 114 -26.83 13.92 -3.45
CA ASP A 114 -27.45 13.65 -4.75
C ASP A 114 -27.28 12.18 -5.18
N ILE A 115 -26.43 11.42 -4.49
CA ILE A 115 -26.09 10.04 -4.81
C ILE A 115 -26.63 9.08 -3.75
N LEU A 116 -26.44 9.39 -2.47
CA LEU A 116 -26.86 8.55 -1.36
C LEU A 116 -27.70 9.37 -0.38
N THR A 117 -28.81 8.78 0.05
CA THR A 117 -29.56 9.30 1.19
C THR A 117 -28.72 9.23 2.47
N THR A 118 -29.03 10.09 3.45
CA THR A 118 -28.32 10.08 4.74
C THR A 118 -28.50 8.74 5.46
N ASP A 119 -29.70 8.15 5.39
CA ASP A 119 -29.99 6.85 6.00
C ASP A 119 -29.17 5.71 5.36
N ALA A 120 -28.98 5.74 4.03
CA ALA A 120 -28.13 4.78 3.33
C ALA A 120 -26.66 4.93 3.73
N LEU A 121 -26.17 6.17 3.87
CA LEU A 121 -24.82 6.44 4.36
C LEU A 121 -24.60 5.93 5.79
N ASP A 122 -25.57 6.14 6.68
CA ASP A 122 -25.51 5.68 8.07
C ASP A 122 -25.52 4.14 8.13
N LEU A 123 -26.33 3.49 7.29
CA LEU A 123 -26.35 2.03 7.16
C LEU A 123 -24.98 1.47 6.71
N LEU A 124 -24.37 2.06 5.68
CA LEU A 124 -23.05 1.66 5.18
C LEU A 124 -21.96 1.86 6.25
N THR A 125 -21.99 2.99 6.94
CA THR A 125 -21.05 3.32 8.03
C THR A 125 -21.17 2.32 9.20
N MET A 126 -22.40 1.88 9.53
CA MET A 126 -22.64 0.94 10.61
C MET A 126 -22.24 -0.50 10.27
N LYS A 127 -22.47 -0.93 9.01
CA LYS A 127 -22.26 -2.32 8.59
C LYS A 127 -20.83 -2.61 8.11
N LEU A 128 -20.16 -1.64 7.50
CA LEU A 128 -18.91 -1.88 6.78
C LEU A 128 -17.71 -1.45 7.62
N ARG A 129 -16.69 -2.31 7.71
CA ARG A 129 -15.53 -2.09 8.58
C ARG A 129 -14.23 -1.87 7.84
N THR A 130 -14.12 -2.37 6.60
CA THR A 130 -12.90 -2.26 5.81
C THR A 130 -13.10 -1.38 4.58
N PRO A 131 -12.04 -0.69 4.10
CA PRO A 131 -12.10 0.08 2.85
C PRO A 131 -12.61 -0.74 1.66
N LEU A 132 -12.18 -2.01 1.58
CA LEU A 132 -12.60 -2.93 0.52
C LEU A 132 -14.09 -3.25 0.60
N GLN A 133 -14.62 -3.51 1.79
CA GLN A 133 -16.06 -3.72 1.99
C GLN A 133 -16.87 -2.49 1.56
N VAL A 134 -16.41 -1.30 1.95
CA VAL A 134 -17.03 -0.01 1.56
C VAL A 134 -17.07 0.14 0.05
N GLN A 135 -15.93 -0.03 -0.62
CA GLN A 135 -15.85 0.08 -2.08
C GLN A 135 -16.76 -0.91 -2.78
N LEU A 136 -16.74 -2.19 -2.37
CA LEU A 136 -17.58 -3.23 -2.98
C LEU A 136 -19.08 -2.90 -2.86
N HIS A 137 -19.55 -2.58 -1.66
CA HIS A 137 -20.98 -2.32 -1.44
C HIS A 137 -21.44 -1.02 -2.09
N LEU A 138 -20.58 0.00 -2.11
CA LEU A 138 -20.87 1.23 -2.86
C LEU A 138 -20.99 0.92 -4.35
N THR A 139 -20.06 0.20 -4.95
CA THR A 139 -20.15 -0.18 -6.37
C THR A 139 -21.44 -0.93 -6.67
N LEU A 140 -21.78 -1.95 -5.87
CA LEU A 140 -23.02 -2.71 -6.04
C LEU A 140 -24.28 -1.83 -5.91
N ALA A 141 -24.29 -0.91 -4.94
CA ALA A 141 -25.40 0.02 -4.75
C ALA A 141 -25.54 0.99 -5.94
N MET A 142 -24.42 1.50 -6.48
CA MET A 142 -24.43 2.37 -7.66
C MET A 142 -24.91 1.63 -8.92
N GLU A 143 -24.46 0.40 -9.13
CA GLU A 143 -24.88 -0.43 -10.25
C GLU A 143 -26.38 -0.74 -10.19
N ALA A 144 -26.88 -1.12 -9.02
CA ALA A 144 -28.30 -1.36 -8.80
C ALA A 144 -29.13 -0.08 -9.04
N GLY A 145 -28.74 1.04 -8.45
CA GLY A 145 -29.43 2.32 -8.63
C GLY A 145 -29.43 2.80 -10.09
N TYR A 146 -28.34 2.58 -10.82
CA TYR A 146 -28.28 2.88 -12.25
C TYR A 146 -29.26 2.02 -13.06
N GLN A 147 -29.36 0.73 -12.76
CA GLN A 147 -30.28 -0.19 -13.45
C GLN A 147 -31.76 0.14 -13.18
N THR A 148 -32.09 0.61 -11.98
CA THR A 148 -33.46 0.97 -11.58
C THR A 148 -33.82 2.43 -11.88
N GLY A 149 -32.85 3.26 -12.32
CA GLY A 149 -33.04 4.69 -12.52
C GLY A 149 -33.22 5.47 -11.21
N GLU A 150 -32.77 4.91 -10.10
CA GLU A 150 -32.91 5.47 -8.75
C GLU A 150 -31.79 6.49 -8.47
N LYS A 151 -32.19 7.70 -8.08
CA LYS A 151 -31.29 8.77 -7.66
C LYS A 151 -32.01 9.73 -6.70
N PRO A 152 -31.58 9.85 -5.42
CA PRO A 152 -30.46 9.17 -4.76
C PRO A 152 -30.80 7.73 -4.34
N ILE A 153 -29.77 6.91 -4.11
CA ILE A 153 -29.87 5.53 -3.61
C ILE A 153 -30.38 5.53 -2.16
N MET A 154 -31.45 4.75 -1.90
CA MET A 154 -32.07 4.58 -0.60
C MET A 154 -31.50 3.39 0.20
N SER A 155 -31.88 3.27 1.48
CA SER A 155 -31.37 2.26 2.43
C SER A 155 -32.20 0.96 2.47
N ASN A 156 -33.05 0.72 1.47
CA ASN A 156 -34.06 -0.34 1.43
C ASN A 156 -33.48 -1.75 1.23
#